data_AF-A0A1E3V408-F1
#
_entry.id   AF-A0A1E3V408-F1
#
_cell.length_a   1.000
_cell.length_b   1.000
_cell.length_c   1.000
_cell.angle_alpha   90.00
_cell.angle_beta   90.00
_cell.angle_gamma   90.00
#
_symmetry.space_group_name_H-M   'P 1'
#
loop_
_entity.id
_entity.type
_entity.pdbx_description
1 polymer ?
#
loop_
_entity_poly.entity_id
_entity_poly.type
_entity_poly.pdbx_seq_one_letter_code
_entity_poly.pdbx_strand_id
1 'polypeptide(L)'
;MRFDSVMFIETVPNRQSPPAVLLRESYRDERGKAQKRTFANLSKLPAHVIDGLKVLIKGGRVIGMSEDDLRVERSLPHGHVAAGLGMVRKSRSTGCC
;
A
#
# COMPACT_ATOMS: atom_id res chain seq x y z
N MET A 1 -6.28 18.03 2.97
CA MET A 1 -5.86 16.99 2.01
C MET A 1 -6.95 15.93 1.96
N ARG A 2 -7.62 15.75 0.81
CA ARG A 2 -8.70 14.77 0.68
C ARG A 2 -8.07 13.39 0.45
N PHE A 3 -8.34 12.45 1.34
CA PHE A 3 -7.80 11.09 1.34
C PHE A 3 -8.73 10.09 0.63
N ASP A 4 -9.53 10.53 -0.33
CA ASP A 4 -10.42 9.66 -1.14
C ASP A 4 -9.64 8.83 -2.19
N SER A 5 -8.40 8.45 -1.87
CA SER A 5 -7.49 7.67 -2.69
C SER A 5 -7.46 6.22 -2.20
N VAL A 6 -7.81 5.28 -3.08
CA VAL A 6 -7.79 3.84 -2.79
C VAL A 6 -6.74 3.17 -3.66
N MET A 7 -5.74 2.55 -3.04
CA MET A 7 -4.74 1.73 -3.74
C MET A 7 -5.23 0.30 -3.96
N PHE A 8 -4.87 -0.28 -5.09
CA PHE A 8 -5.23 -1.66 -5.47
C PHE A 8 -4.22 -2.26 -6.44
N ILE A 9 -4.15 -3.59 -6.47
CA ILE A 9 -3.37 -4.33 -7.46
C ILE A 9 -4.29 -4.84 -8.56
N GLU A 10 -3.91 -4.60 -9.81
CA GLU A 10 -4.67 -5.00 -10.99
C GLU A 10 -3.78 -5.85 -11.91
N THR A 11 -4.35 -6.94 -12.44
CA THR A 11 -3.70 -7.78 -13.45
C THR A 11 -4.24 -7.40 -14.82
N VAL A 12 -3.37 -6.91 -15.70
CA VAL A 12 -3.70 -6.48 -17.06
C VAL A 12 -3.20 -7.56 -18.04
N PRO A 13 -4.09 -8.19 -18.84
CA PRO A 13 -3.66 -9.18 -19.82
C PRO A 13 -2.83 -8.53 -20.92
N ASN A 14 -1.79 -9.22 -21.38
CA ASN A 14 -1.02 -8.81 -22.55
C ASN A 14 -1.17 -9.86 -23.66
N ARG A 15 -1.20 -9.42 -24.93
CA ARG A 15 -1.51 -10.30 -26.07
C ARG A 15 -0.36 -11.24 -26.44
N GLN A 16 0.88 -10.81 -26.21
CA GLN A 16 2.09 -11.53 -26.65
C GLN A 16 3.09 -11.75 -25.50
N SER A 17 2.72 -11.47 -24.27
CA SER A 17 3.60 -11.65 -23.11
C SER A 17 2.78 -11.97 -21.87
N PRO A 18 3.43 -12.41 -20.77
CA PRO A 18 2.74 -12.62 -19.50
C PRO A 18 1.97 -11.39 -19.05
N PRO A 19 0.85 -11.57 -18.31
CA PRO A 19 0.03 -10.46 -17.85
C PRO A 19 0.83 -9.54 -16.91
N ALA A 20 0.59 -8.24 -17.03
CA ALA A 20 1.22 -7.26 -16.17
C ALA A 20 0.46 -7.13 -14.85
N VAL A 21 1.16 -7.19 -13.73
CA VAL A 21 0.60 -6.92 -12.40
C VAL A 21 1.00 -5.50 -11.99
N LEU A 22 0.03 -4.62 -11.75
CA LEU A 22 0.26 -3.20 -11.50
C LEU A 22 -0.30 -2.76 -10.14
N LEU A 23 0.48 -1.98 -9.39
CA LEU A 23 -0.01 -1.22 -8.24
C LEU A 23 -0.57 0.11 -8.73
N ARG A 24 -1.84 0.37 -8.44
CA ARG A 24 -2.57 1.56 -8.88
C ARG A 24 -3.30 2.22 -7.73
N GLU A 25 -3.62 3.49 -7.92
CA GLU A 25 -4.48 4.28 -7.04
C GLU A 25 -5.67 4.78 -7.84
N SER A 26 -6.86 4.71 -7.24
CA SER A 26 -8.07 5.37 -7.72
C SER A 26 -8.33 6.57 -6.83
N TYR A 27 -8.48 7.75 -7.42
CA TYR A 27 -8.74 9.00 -6.69
C TYR A 27 -9.76 9.85 -7.44
N ARG A 28 -10.30 10.89 -6.78
CA ARG A 28 -11.18 11.87 -7.40
C ARG A 28 -10.39 13.16 -7.68
N ASP A 29 -10.44 13.65 -8.91
CA ASP A 29 -9.83 14.94 -9.24
C ASP A 29 -10.63 16.11 -8.64
N GLU A 30 -10.13 17.33 -8.82
CA GLU A 30 -10.78 18.55 -8.31
C GLU A 30 -12.19 18.78 -8.86
N ARG A 31 -12.53 18.12 -9.98
CA ARG A 31 -13.85 18.15 -10.63
C ARG A 31 -14.73 16.97 -10.18
N GLY A 32 -14.28 16.15 -9.25
CA GLY A 32 -14.98 14.98 -8.73
C GLY A 32 -14.98 13.77 -9.68
N LYS A 33 -14.14 13.75 -10.71
CA LYS A 33 -14.04 12.61 -11.65
C LYS A 33 -13.10 11.54 -11.11
N ALA A 34 -13.51 10.27 -11.24
CA ALA A 34 -12.68 9.14 -10.86
C ALA A 34 -11.51 8.97 -11.85
N GLN A 35 -10.30 8.99 -11.32
CA GLN A 35 -9.04 8.86 -12.05
C GLN A 35 -8.23 7.69 -11.50
N LYS A 36 -7.42 7.05 -12.36
CA LYS A 36 -6.50 5.99 -11.96
C LYS A 36 -5.06 6.39 -12.26
N ARG A 37 -4.17 6.23 -11.29
CA ARG A 37 -2.72 6.43 -11.46
C ARG A 37 -1.97 5.12 -11.22
N THR A 38 -0.95 4.83 -12.02
CA THR A 38 -0.07 3.68 -11.82
C THR A 38 1.16 4.11 -11.02
N PHE A 39 1.47 3.38 -9.95
CA PHE A 39 2.64 3.62 -9.10
C PHE A 39 3.80 2.69 -9.42
N ALA A 40 3.51 1.40 -9.65
CA ALA A 40 4.55 0.40 -9.89
C ALA A 40 4.06 -0.76 -10.77
N ASN A 41 5.01 -1.40 -11.46
CA ASN A 41 4.83 -2.68 -12.14
C ASN A 41 5.45 -3.79 -11.28
N LEU A 42 4.62 -4.69 -10.78
CA LEU A 42 4.96 -5.79 -9.87
C LEU A 42 5.14 -7.13 -10.61
N SER A 43 5.09 -7.16 -11.94
CA SER A 43 5.07 -8.41 -12.74
C SER A 43 6.34 -9.25 -12.60
N LYS A 44 7.42 -8.68 -12.07
CA LYS A 44 8.69 -9.38 -11.81
C LYS A 44 8.78 -9.98 -10.40
N LEU A 45 7.81 -9.71 -9.54
CA LEU A 45 7.78 -10.28 -8.19
C LEU A 45 7.21 -11.70 -8.22
N PRO A 46 7.65 -12.58 -7.29
CA PRO A 46 7.02 -13.89 -7.11
C PRO A 46 5.53 -13.77 -6.76
N ALA A 47 4.72 -14.72 -7.23
CA ALA A 47 3.27 -14.72 -7.03
C ALA A 47 2.86 -14.64 -5.54
N HIS A 48 3.57 -15.36 -4.66
CA HIS A 48 3.29 -15.35 -3.21
C HIS A 48 3.47 -13.97 -2.58
N VAL A 49 4.44 -13.17 -3.05
CA VAL A 49 4.66 -11.79 -2.59
C VAL A 49 3.52 -10.90 -3.06
N ILE A 50 3.09 -11.05 -4.32
CA ILE A 50 1.97 -10.31 -4.88
C ILE A 50 0.69 -10.59 -4.10
N ASP A 51 0.43 -11.85 -3.74
CA ASP A 51 -0.76 -12.23 -2.99
C ASP A 51 -0.73 -11.71 -1.55
N GLY A 52 0.42 -11.74 -0.87
CA GLY A 52 0.59 -11.09 0.42
C GLY A 52 0.33 -9.58 0.35
N LEU A 53 0.85 -8.92 -0.70
CA LEU A 53 0.65 -7.49 -0.91
C LEU A 53 -0.82 -7.14 -1.21
N LYS A 54 -1.55 -7.98 -1.95
CA LYS A 54 -3.00 -7.81 -2.17
C LYS A 54 -3.78 -7.83 -0.86
N VAL A 55 -3.41 -8.71 0.08
CA VAL A 55 -4.05 -8.78 1.41
C VAL A 55 -3.76 -7.49 2.19
N LEU A 56 -2.50 -7.08 2.26
CA LEU A 56 -2.08 -5.87 2.98
C LEU A 56 -2.77 -4.60 2.45
N ILE A 57 -2.80 -4.42 1.12
CA ILE A 57 -3.38 -3.23 0.49
C ILE A 57 -4.89 -3.16 0.66
N LYS A 58 -5.59 -4.30 0.73
CA LYS A 58 -7.04 -4.34 1.00
C LYS A 58 -7.40 -4.00 2.46
N GLY A 59 -6.42 -3.66 3.30
CA GLY A 59 -6.63 -3.46 4.74
C GLY A 59 -6.65 -4.77 5.53
N GLY A 60 -6.24 -5.88 4.90
CA GLY A 60 -6.08 -7.17 5.57
C GLY A 60 -4.78 -7.22 6.38
N ARG A 61 -4.84 -7.80 7.57
CA ARG A 61 -3.64 -8.12 8.36
C ARG A 61 -3.06 -9.43 7.83
N VAL A 62 -1.76 -9.47 7.52
CA VAL A 62 -1.08 -10.74 7.20
C VAL A 62 -1.02 -11.56 8.48
N ILE A 63 -1.77 -12.66 8.50
CA ILE A 63 -1.87 -13.56 9.64
C ILE A 63 -0.56 -14.35 9.68
N GLY A 64 0.26 -14.13 10.72
CA GLY A 64 1.56 -14.78 10.91
C GLY A 64 2.78 -13.86 11.00
N MET A 65 2.64 -12.55 10.77
CA MET A 65 3.67 -11.56 11.13
C MET A 65 3.37 -11.05 12.54
N SER A 66 4.25 -11.34 13.51
CA SER A 66 4.25 -10.63 14.78
C SER A 66 4.64 -9.17 14.54
N GLU A 67 4.21 -8.25 15.41
CA GLU A 67 4.54 -6.81 15.29
C GLU A 67 6.06 -6.53 15.30
N ASP A 68 6.86 -7.55 15.62
CA ASP A 68 8.33 -7.57 15.71
C ASP A 68 9.05 -7.92 14.37
N ASP A 69 8.35 -8.47 13.37
CA ASP A 69 8.98 -8.96 12.12
C ASP A 69 9.18 -7.87 11.04
N LEU A 70 8.70 -6.65 11.28
CA LEU A 70 8.93 -5.51 10.39
C LEU A 70 10.32 -4.90 10.64
N ARG A 71 11.38 -5.64 10.29
CA ARG A 71 12.76 -5.12 10.34
C ARG A 71 13.04 -4.24 9.11
N VAL A 72 13.18 -2.94 9.36
CA VAL A 72 13.58 -1.97 8.32
C VAL A 72 15.07 -2.15 8.03
N GLU A 73 15.40 -2.96 7.02
CA GLU A 73 16.80 -3.27 6.67
C GLU A 73 17.54 -2.05 6.08
N ARG A 74 16.86 -1.17 5.33
CA ARG A 74 17.42 0.12 4.90
C ARG A 74 16.35 1.20 4.82
N SER A 75 16.54 2.27 5.59
CA SER A 75 15.95 3.57 5.32
C SER A 75 16.93 4.37 4.48
N LEU A 76 16.57 4.78 3.26
CA LEU A 76 17.23 5.95 2.68
C LEU A 76 17.00 7.12 3.65
N PRO A 77 18.03 7.91 3.98
CA PRO A 77 17.88 8.94 4.98
C PRO A 77 16.83 9.90 4.43
N HIS A 78 15.77 10.17 5.18
CA HIS A 78 15.06 11.45 5.26
C HIS A 78 13.81 11.24 6.10
N GLY A 79 13.97 11.25 7.44
CA GLY A 79 13.05 11.84 8.43
C GLY A 79 11.57 11.45 8.49
N HIS A 80 11.03 10.63 7.60
CA HIS A 80 9.58 10.43 7.48
C HIS A 80 9.06 9.19 8.24
N VAL A 81 9.89 8.16 8.42
CA VAL A 81 9.47 6.94 9.14
C VAL A 81 9.41 7.17 10.66
N ALA A 82 10.27 8.03 11.19
CA ALA A 82 10.22 8.44 12.60
C ALA A 82 8.92 9.20 12.94
N ALA A 83 8.40 10.00 11.99
CA ALA A 83 7.14 10.72 12.16
C ALA A 83 5.92 9.79 12.12
N GLY A 84 5.94 8.74 11.28
CA GLY A 84 4.86 7.74 11.22
C GLY A 84 4.73 6.92 12.50
N LEU A 85 5.84 6.41 13.04
CA LEU A 85 5.82 5.63 14.28
C LEU A 85 5.39 6.48 15.49
N GLY A 86 5.74 7.78 15.52
CA GLY A 86 5.26 8.71 16.53
C GLY A 86 3.75 8.93 16.49
N MET A 87 3.13 8.96 15.30
CA MET A 87 1.68 9.14 15.16
C MET A 87 0.87 7.91 15.55
N VAL A 88 1.36 6.69 15.26
CA VAL A 88 0.70 5.44 15.67
C VAL A 88 0.73 5.27 17.20
N ARG A 89 1.77 5.77 17.88
CA ARG A 89 1.83 5.76 19.36
C ARG A 89 0.93 6.82 20.00
N LYS A 90 0.68 7.95 19.32
CA LYS A 90 -0.14 9.06 19.84
C LYS A 90 -1.65 8.83 19.69
N SER A 91 -2.10 8.03 18.72
CA SER A 91 -3.52 7.74 18.53
C SER A 91 -4.08 6.65 19.46
N ARG A 92 -3.25 6.06 20.35
CA ARG A 92 -3.67 5.03 21.30
C ARG A 92 -3.98 5.54 22.72
N SER A 93 -4.05 6.84 22.95
CA SER A 93 -4.55 7.40 24.20
C SER A 93 -5.40 8.62 23.92
N THR A 94 -6.72 8.42 23.86
CA THR A 94 -7.74 9.09 24.68
C THR A 94 -9.11 8.70 24.13
N GLY A 95 -9.66 7.62 24.68
CA GLY A 95 -11.09 7.49 24.88
C GLY A 95 -11.34 7.58 26.39
N CYS A 96 -12.50 8.14 26.78
CA CYS A 96 -13.00 8.37 28.14
C CYS A 96 -12.38 9.64 28.79
N CYS A 97 -13.13 10.69 29.16
CA CYS A 97 -14.55 10.88 29.51
C CYS A 97 -15.08 12.19 28.90
#